data_AF-A0A538B5I2-F1
#
_entry.id   AF-A0A538B5I2-F1
#
_cell.length_a   1.000
_cell.length_b   1.000
_cell.length_c   1.000
_cell.angle_alpha   90.00
_cell.angle_beta   90.00
_cell.angle_gamma   90.00
#
_symmetry.space_group_name_H-M   'P 1'
#
loop_
_entity.id
_entity.type
_entity.pdbx_description
1 polymer ?
#
loop_
_entity_poly.entity_id
_entity_poly.type
_entity_poly.pdbx_seq_one_letter_code
_entity_poly.pdbx_strand_id
1 'polypeptide(L)'
;MKVSAPNEGSSVDTETRARIAPETRLGSIHTGSRYVLGFGPESYGIWDEYSKDAPAELFPATDEGRRAALQRYLELEPSASPDVDERERAFAPDVEVVTHRRRWPIVVVIAVVVIGGIVALLLAKSNGGGGGATQAASVGKEAHLDITGAETASEDLTLSNFKASGTQAVFGGVTEATWKGATTQLHIELHSPQTGRSTTTQIPFRSIDITITPAGGTAIELSSSHGECSINVSTVADDALAGDFECAGLVPAGGTEGIDVKGTFAASS
;
A
#
# COMPACT_ATOMS: atom_id res chain seq x y z
N MET A 1 -46.89 -37.82 14.26
CA MET A 1 -45.71 -37.95 13.39
C MET A 1 -44.91 -36.66 13.52
N LYS A 2 -43.79 -36.69 14.24
CA LYS A 2 -42.85 -35.55 14.37
C LYS A 2 -41.70 -35.82 13.41
N VAL A 3 -41.54 -34.98 12.40
CA VAL A 3 -40.42 -35.02 11.47
C VAL A 3 -39.35 -34.10 12.05
N SER A 4 -38.22 -34.68 12.46
CA SER A 4 -37.01 -33.94 12.84
C SER A 4 -36.20 -33.66 11.57
N ALA A 5 -35.80 -32.40 11.36
CA ALA A 5 -34.87 -32.02 10.31
C ALA A 5 -33.43 -32.41 10.71
N PRO A 6 -32.54 -32.77 9.77
CA PRO A 6 -31.13 -32.96 10.05
C PRO A 6 -30.44 -31.60 10.18
N ASN A 7 -29.59 -31.51 11.20
CA ASN A 7 -28.76 -30.36 11.50
C ASN A 7 -27.44 -30.52 10.72
N GLU A 8 -27.36 -30.01 9.49
CA GLU A 8 -26.12 -29.94 8.71
C GLU A 8 -25.37 -28.65 9.07
N GLY A 9 -24.83 -28.64 10.28
CA GLY A 9 -23.87 -27.61 10.72
C GLY A 9 -22.47 -28.00 10.29
N SER A 10 -21.94 -27.27 9.30
CA SER A 10 -20.53 -26.90 9.12
C SER A 10 -19.47 -27.92 9.60
N SER A 11 -19.04 -28.82 8.72
CA SER A 11 -17.79 -29.58 8.89
C SER A 11 -16.69 -29.17 7.89
N VAL A 12 -16.91 -28.15 7.06
CA VAL A 12 -16.03 -27.84 5.92
C VAL A 12 -14.84 -26.95 6.32
N ASP A 13 -14.93 -26.23 7.44
CA ASP A 13 -13.89 -25.26 7.83
C ASP A 13 -12.65 -25.89 8.50
N THR A 14 -12.77 -27.07 9.12
CA THR A 14 -11.65 -27.68 9.85
C THR A 14 -10.74 -28.50 8.94
N GLU A 15 -11.28 -29.11 7.88
CA GLU A 15 -10.55 -30.07 7.06
C GLU A 15 -9.63 -29.40 6.02
N THR A 16 -9.92 -28.15 5.63
CA THR A 16 -9.07 -27.38 4.70
C THR A 16 -7.83 -26.79 5.38
N ARG A 17 -7.93 -26.39 6.66
CA ARG A 17 -6.79 -25.90 7.45
C ARG A 17 -5.77 -27.00 7.77
N ALA A 18 -6.16 -28.27 7.68
CA ALA A 18 -5.35 -29.43 8.04
C ALA A 18 -4.33 -29.89 6.97
N ARG A 19 -4.23 -29.23 5.80
CA ARG A 19 -3.30 -29.64 4.72
C ARG A 19 -2.00 -28.85 4.63
N ILE A 20 -1.90 -27.72 5.31
CA ILE A 20 -0.68 -26.90 5.28
C ILE A 20 0.11 -27.21 6.54
N ALA A 21 1.33 -27.72 6.36
CA ALA A 21 2.18 -28.03 7.50
C ALA A 21 2.50 -26.73 8.27
N PRO A 22 2.47 -26.70 9.62
CA PRO A 22 2.71 -25.50 10.42
C PRO A 22 4.03 -24.75 10.09
N GLU A 23 5.00 -25.49 9.56
CA GLU A 23 6.31 -25.04 9.14
C GLU A 23 6.38 -24.49 7.70
N THR A 24 5.27 -24.54 6.97
CA THR A 24 5.18 -24.05 5.59
C THR A 24 5.27 -22.53 5.59
N ARG A 25 6.23 -21.98 4.84
CA ARG A 25 6.33 -20.55 4.59
C ARG A 25 5.16 -20.11 3.72
N LEU A 26 4.26 -19.32 4.28
CA LEU A 26 3.15 -18.69 3.54
C LEU A 26 3.57 -17.36 2.91
N GLY A 27 4.58 -16.70 3.47
CA GLY A 27 5.09 -15.45 2.92
C GLY A 27 6.40 -15.01 3.57
N SER A 28 7.05 -14.01 2.98
CA SER A 28 8.30 -13.39 3.45
C SER A 28 8.05 -11.97 3.94
N ILE A 29 8.75 -11.58 5.02
CA ILE A 29 8.78 -10.24 5.60
C ILE A 29 10.11 -9.56 5.29
N HIS A 30 11.24 -10.26 5.45
CA HIS A 30 12.58 -9.76 5.10
C HIS A 30 13.39 -10.83 4.38
N THR A 31 14.15 -10.43 3.36
CA THR A 31 15.03 -11.31 2.58
C THR A 31 16.48 -10.86 2.73
N GLY A 32 17.31 -11.74 3.28
CA GLY A 32 18.74 -11.49 3.49
C GLY A 32 19.57 -12.15 2.40
N SER A 33 20.88 -12.26 2.66
CA SER A 33 21.83 -12.91 1.77
C SER A 33 21.66 -14.44 1.74
N ARG A 34 21.23 -15.04 2.84
CA ARG A 34 21.04 -16.48 3.03
C ARG A 34 19.71 -16.81 3.68
N TYR A 35 19.30 -16.03 4.67
CA TYR A 35 18.09 -16.27 5.44
C TYR A 35 16.95 -15.37 5.01
N VAL A 36 15.72 -15.88 5.15
CA VAL A 36 14.48 -15.15 4.93
C VAL A 36 13.63 -15.24 6.18
N LEU A 37 13.26 -14.09 6.73
CA LEU A 37 12.24 -13.99 7.76
C LEU A 37 10.86 -13.94 7.09
N GLY A 38 9.93 -14.74 7.57
CA GLY A 38 8.57 -14.84 7.03
C GLY A 38 7.56 -15.31 8.07
N PHE A 39 6.40 -15.78 7.61
CA PHE A 39 5.37 -16.35 8.47
C PHE A 39 4.75 -17.61 7.86
N GLY A 40 4.32 -18.50 8.75
CA GLY A 40 3.48 -19.65 8.48
C GLY A 40 2.07 -19.48 9.05
N PRO A 41 1.23 -20.52 9.04
CA PRO A 41 -0.16 -20.44 9.50
C PRO A 41 -0.31 -19.98 10.96
N GLU A 42 0.64 -20.36 11.82
CA GLU A 42 0.58 -20.11 13.28
C GLU A 42 1.93 -19.70 13.87
N SER A 43 2.88 -19.29 13.01
CA SER A 43 4.26 -19.02 13.41
C SER A 43 4.91 -17.93 12.57
N TYR A 44 5.90 -17.26 13.15
CA TYR A 44 6.94 -16.58 12.38
C TYR A 44 8.11 -17.56 12.21
N GLY A 45 8.85 -17.44 11.12
CA GLY A 45 9.97 -18.35 10.86
C GLY A 45 11.14 -17.67 10.18
N ILE A 46 12.30 -18.28 10.32
CA ILE A 46 13.50 -17.95 9.55
C ILE A 46 13.80 -19.16 8.70
N TRP A 47 13.82 -19.02 7.37
CA TRP A 47 14.14 -20.08 6.42
C TRP A 47 15.53 -19.82 5.83
N ASP A 48 16.30 -20.88 5.58
CA ASP A 48 17.53 -20.82 4.81
C ASP A 48 17.18 -21.06 3.33
N GLU A 49 17.41 -20.09 2.45
CA GLU A 49 17.08 -20.19 1.02
C GLU A 49 17.85 -21.32 0.31
N TYR A 50 18.98 -21.75 0.86
CA TYR A 50 19.76 -22.88 0.34
C TYR A 50 19.29 -24.23 0.86
N SER A 51 18.44 -24.27 1.89
CA SER A 51 17.87 -25.48 2.49
C SER A 51 16.34 -25.39 2.47
N LYS A 52 15.73 -25.82 1.36
CA LYS A 52 14.30 -25.64 1.06
C LYS A 52 13.32 -26.45 1.92
N ASP A 53 13.82 -27.28 2.84
CA ASP A 53 13.02 -28.36 3.42
C ASP A 53 12.38 -28.03 4.78
N ALA A 54 12.83 -26.98 5.49
CA ALA A 54 12.25 -26.57 6.78
C ALA A 54 12.68 -25.15 7.20
N PRO A 55 11.90 -24.46 8.05
CA PRO A 55 12.37 -23.28 8.77
C PRO A 55 13.57 -23.66 9.64
N ALA A 56 14.63 -22.88 9.55
CA ALA A 56 15.77 -22.97 10.45
C ALA A 56 15.36 -22.67 11.89
N GLU A 57 14.49 -21.67 12.09
CA GLU A 57 13.97 -21.28 13.40
C GLU A 57 12.48 -20.90 13.28
N LEU A 58 11.68 -21.24 14.31
CA LEU A 58 10.26 -20.93 14.41
C LEU A 58 9.94 -20.19 15.71
N PHE A 59 9.02 -19.26 15.63
CA PHE A 59 8.54 -18.42 16.73
C PHE A 59 7.01 -18.43 16.74
N PRO A 60 6.34 -18.38 17.92
CA PRO A 60 4.89 -18.31 17.97
C PRO A 60 4.33 -17.09 17.22
N ALA A 61 3.15 -17.20 16.62
CA ALA A 61 2.43 -16.05 16.01
C ALA A 61 1.86 -15.08 17.07
N THR A 62 2.73 -14.53 17.90
CA THR A 62 2.44 -13.48 18.90
C THR A 62 3.33 -12.26 18.64
N ASP A 63 3.01 -11.10 19.21
CA ASP A 63 3.84 -9.90 19.07
C ASP A 63 5.25 -10.09 19.65
N GLU A 64 5.37 -10.87 20.72
CA GLU A 64 6.67 -11.25 21.29
C GLU A 64 7.44 -12.17 20.34
N GLY A 65 6.77 -13.17 19.74
CA GLY A 65 7.36 -14.04 18.74
C GLY A 65 7.82 -13.29 17.50
N ARG A 66 7.05 -12.30 17.02
CA ARG A 66 7.45 -11.43 15.90
C ARG A 66 8.74 -10.67 16.20
N ARG A 67 8.82 -10.04 17.38
CA ARG A 67 10.02 -9.28 17.80
C ARG A 67 11.23 -10.19 17.97
N ALA A 68 11.06 -11.36 18.58
CA ALA A 68 12.12 -12.34 18.73
C ALA A 68 12.63 -12.85 17.37
N ALA A 69 11.72 -13.14 16.44
CA ALA A 69 12.06 -13.57 15.08
C ALA A 69 12.84 -12.50 14.32
N LEU A 70 12.40 -11.23 14.40
CA LEU A 70 13.10 -10.11 13.78
C LEU A 70 14.49 -9.89 14.37
N GLN A 71 14.61 -9.87 15.71
CA GLN A 71 15.91 -9.73 16.36
C GLN A 71 16.87 -10.84 15.92
N ARG A 72 16.38 -12.09 15.92
CA ARG A 72 17.17 -13.24 15.51
C ARG A 72 17.59 -13.18 14.04
N TYR A 73 16.69 -12.74 13.17
CA TYR A 73 17.00 -12.56 11.75
C TYR A 73 18.12 -11.53 11.56
N LEU A 74 18.10 -10.41 12.27
CA LEU A 74 19.14 -9.39 12.19
C LEU A 74 20.49 -9.89 12.74
N GLU A 75 20.49 -10.79 13.72
CA GLU A 75 21.71 -11.47 14.19
C GLU A 75 22.31 -12.41 13.13
N LEU A 76 21.47 -13.12 12.38
CA LEU A 76 21.89 -14.05 11.33
C LEU A 76 22.27 -13.35 10.03
N GLU A 77 21.66 -12.20 9.75
CA GLU A 77 21.91 -11.37 8.58
C GLU A 77 22.33 -9.95 8.99
N PRO A 78 23.55 -9.76 9.54
CA PRO A 78 24.02 -8.43 9.93
C PRO A 78 24.08 -7.45 8.74
N SER A 79 24.27 -7.98 7.52
CA SER A 79 24.23 -7.20 6.27
C SER A 79 22.81 -6.90 5.79
N ALA A 80 21.78 -7.55 6.34
CA ALA A 80 20.38 -7.20 6.09
C ALA A 80 19.90 -6.07 7.01
N SER A 81 20.81 -5.43 7.76
CA SER A 81 20.54 -4.20 8.48
C SER A 81 19.72 -3.29 7.56
N PRO A 82 18.47 -2.99 7.92
CA PRO A 82 17.77 -1.93 7.24
C PRO A 82 18.61 -0.65 7.45
N ASP A 83 18.48 0.34 6.57
CA ASP A 83 18.80 1.72 6.91
C ASP A 83 17.86 2.21 8.04
N VAL A 84 17.92 1.59 9.23
CA VAL A 84 17.07 1.84 10.40
C VAL A 84 17.42 3.20 11.01
N ASP A 85 18.67 3.64 10.87
CA ASP A 85 19.17 4.91 11.44
C ASP A 85 18.50 6.17 10.83
N GLU A 86 17.89 6.07 9.65
CA GLU A 86 17.14 7.17 9.03
C GLU A 86 15.65 7.11 9.38
N ARG A 87 15.08 5.90 9.51
CA ARG A 87 13.68 5.69 9.88
C ARG A 87 13.42 6.04 11.34
N GLU A 88 14.30 5.68 12.28
CA GLU A 88 14.08 5.95 13.71
C GLU A 88 14.24 7.45 14.05
N ARG A 89 15.05 8.21 13.28
CA ARG A 89 15.11 9.67 13.39
C ARG A 89 13.87 10.38 12.82
N ALA A 90 13.19 9.78 11.85
CA ALA A 90 11.96 10.35 11.28
C ALA A 90 10.73 10.19 12.18
N PHE A 91 10.77 9.26 13.16
CA PHE A 91 9.67 8.97 14.09
C PHE A 91 9.90 9.44 15.53
N ALA A 92 11.00 10.13 15.84
CA ALA A 92 11.10 10.83 17.10
C ALA A 92 10.07 11.98 17.07
N PRO A 93 9.01 11.99 17.92
CA PRO A 93 8.21 13.18 18.05
C PRO A 93 9.15 14.29 18.51
N ASP A 94 9.14 15.40 17.80
CA ASP A 94 9.76 16.64 18.25
C ASP A 94 9.05 17.02 19.55
N VAL A 95 9.56 16.54 20.68
CA VAL A 95 9.11 17.00 21.99
C VAL A 95 9.73 18.36 22.16
N GLU A 96 9.14 19.34 21.48
CA GLU A 96 9.37 20.75 21.68
C GLU A 96 9.01 21.00 23.14
N VAL A 97 10.05 21.07 23.99
CA VAL A 97 9.91 21.52 25.37
C VAL A 97 9.55 23.00 25.28
N VAL A 98 8.25 23.28 25.16
CA VAL A 98 7.69 24.62 25.19
C VAL A 98 7.94 25.17 26.60
N THR A 99 9.10 25.82 26.76
CA THR A 99 9.38 26.65 27.92
C THR A 99 8.42 27.83 27.88
N HIS A 100 7.36 27.75 28.68
CA HIS A 100 6.31 28.77 28.76
C HIS A 100 6.83 30.06 29.42
N ARG A 101 7.63 30.85 28.69
CA ARG A 101 8.10 32.16 29.15
C ARG A 101 7.12 33.27 28.72
N ARG A 102 6.04 33.33 29.50
CA ARG A 102 5.22 34.50 29.86
C ARG A 102 5.60 35.82 29.14
N ARG A 103 4.82 36.26 28.14
CA ARG A 103 4.66 37.68 27.76
C ARG A 103 3.40 37.94 26.88
N TRP A 104 2.40 38.49 27.57
CA TRP A 104 1.30 39.43 27.25
C TRP A 104 1.08 40.04 25.83
N PRO A 105 -0.13 40.58 25.54
CA PRO A 105 -0.90 40.41 24.29
C PRO A 105 -0.83 41.58 23.28
N ILE A 106 -0.84 41.24 21.98
CA ILE A 106 -1.16 42.15 20.86
C ILE A 106 -1.99 41.35 19.83
N VAL A 107 -3.32 41.24 20.02
CA VAL A 107 -4.22 40.53 19.05
C VAL A 107 -5.50 41.33 18.77
N VAL A 108 -5.41 42.66 18.59
CA VAL A 108 -6.60 43.47 18.25
C VAL A 108 -6.55 44.08 16.84
N VAL A 109 -5.44 44.04 16.11
CA VAL A 109 -5.31 44.78 14.83
C VAL A 109 -5.49 43.91 13.56
N ILE A 110 -5.39 42.58 13.64
CA ILE A 110 -5.37 41.72 12.43
C ILE A 110 -6.78 41.32 11.94
N ALA A 111 -7.81 41.39 12.77
CA ALA A 111 -9.16 40.92 12.42
C ALA A 111 -9.89 41.79 11.37
N VAL A 112 -9.47 43.04 11.14
CA VAL A 112 -10.16 43.95 10.20
C VAL A 112 -9.65 43.82 8.75
N VAL A 113 -8.44 43.30 8.53
CA VAL A 113 -7.87 43.16 7.18
C VAL A 113 -8.36 41.90 6.46
N VAL A 114 -8.76 40.86 7.20
CA VAL A 114 -9.21 39.59 6.61
C VAL A 114 -10.61 39.69 6.00
N ILE A 115 -11.49 40.54 6.53
CA ILE A 115 -12.87 40.67 6.03
C ILE A 115 -12.92 41.53 4.75
N GLY A 116 -12.00 42.49 4.58
CA GLY A 116 -11.91 43.30 3.35
C GLY A 116 -11.36 42.55 2.13
N GLY A 117 -10.53 41.52 2.33
CA GLY A 117 -9.88 40.78 1.24
C GLY A 117 -10.78 39.77 0.52
N ILE A 118 -11.85 39.30 1.18
CA ILE A 118 -12.70 38.21 0.64
C ILE A 118 -13.67 38.72 -0.45
N VAL A 119 -13.99 40.02 -0.48
CA VAL A 119 -14.96 40.56 -1.46
C VAL A 119 -14.33 40.88 -2.82
N ALA A 120 -13.00 41.00 -2.92
CA ALA A 120 -12.32 41.30 -4.19
C ALA A 120 -11.99 40.05 -5.04
N LEU A 121 -12.08 38.83 -4.49
CA LEU A 121 -11.59 37.61 -5.16
C LEU A 121 -12.64 36.85 -5.98
N LEU A 122 -13.91 37.28 -5.97
CA LEU A 122 -15.01 36.61 -6.70
C LEU A 122 -15.30 37.19 -8.09
N LEU A 123 -14.50 38.12 -8.60
CA LEU A 123 -14.71 38.75 -9.92
C LEU A 123 -13.53 38.65 -10.90
N ALA A 124 -12.52 37.82 -10.63
CA ALA A 124 -11.43 37.58 -11.58
C ALA A 124 -11.52 36.19 -12.22
N LYS A 125 -12.47 36.04 -13.15
CA LYS A 125 -12.46 34.99 -14.19
C LYS A 125 -11.58 35.50 -15.35
N SER A 126 -10.37 34.97 -15.51
CA SER A 126 -9.60 35.09 -16.77
C SER A 126 -8.32 34.25 -16.73
N ASN A 127 -8.19 33.37 -17.74
CA ASN A 127 -6.98 32.77 -18.31
C ASN A 127 -5.64 32.89 -17.58
N GLY A 128 -5.03 31.73 -17.36
CA GLY A 128 -3.58 31.58 -17.47
C GLY A 128 -2.90 30.90 -16.29
N GLY A 129 -2.38 29.70 -16.55
CA GLY A 129 -1.04 29.31 -16.12
C GLY A 129 -0.80 28.99 -14.64
N GLY A 130 -0.44 27.72 -14.40
CA GLY A 130 0.63 27.38 -13.46
C GLY A 130 0.30 27.54 -11.98
N GLY A 131 -0.12 26.45 -11.36
CA GLY A 131 -0.13 26.35 -9.90
C GLY A 131 -0.64 24.98 -9.51
N GLY A 132 0.27 24.11 -9.09
CA GLY A 132 -0.04 22.80 -8.52
C GLY A 132 -0.88 22.98 -7.27
N ALA A 133 -2.20 23.05 -7.45
CA ALA A 133 -3.14 22.82 -6.38
C ALA A 133 -3.13 21.31 -6.15
N THR A 134 -2.64 20.89 -4.98
CA THR A 134 -2.99 19.61 -4.37
C THR A 134 -4.52 19.51 -4.36
N GLN A 135 -5.08 18.88 -5.40
CA GLN A 135 -6.49 18.54 -5.42
C GLN A 135 -6.71 17.62 -4.23
N ALA A 136 -7.60 18.02 -3.32
CA ALA A 136 -8.10 17.10 -2.32
C ALA A 136 -8.64 15.89 -3.08
N ALA A 137 -8.05 14.71 -2.84
CA ALA A 137 -8.41 13.50 -3.54
C ALA A 137 -9.92 13.27 -3.37
N SER A 138 -10.67 13.48 -4.44
CA SER A 138 -12.09 13.23 -4.45
C SER A 138 -12.29 11.72 -4.30
N VAL A 139 -13.01 11.31 -3.25
CA VAL A 139 -13.52 9.95 -3.17
C VAL A 139 -14.42 9.72 -4.40
N GLY A 140 -14.16 8.67 -5.16
CA GLY A 140 -14.73 8.49 -6.48
C GLY A 140 -14.53 7.07 -7.02
N LYS A 141 -14.88 6.89 -8.29
CA LYS A 141 -14.82 5.60 -9.01
C LYS A 141 -13.91 5.69 -10.25
N GLU A 142 -12.98 6.63 -10.23
CA GLU A 142 -12.15 6.99 -11.37
C GLU A 142 -10.68 6.83 -11.01
N ALA A 143 -9.89 6.43 -11.98
CA ALA A 143 -8.44 6.49 -11.92
C ALA A 143 -7.91 7.12 -13.21
N HIS A 144 -6.76 7.77 -13.14
CA HIS A 144 -6.07 8.32 -14.31
C HIS A 144 -4.69 7.68 -14.39
N LEU A 145 -4.30 7.26 -15.58
CA LEU A 145 -3.03 6.57 -15.83
C LEU A 145 -2.26 7.27 -16.95
N ASP A 146 -1.01 7.65 -16.67
CA ASP A 146 -0.03 8.11 -17.65
C ASP A 146 1.11 7.09 -17.73
N ILE A 147 1.31 6.52 -18.90
CA ILE A 147 2.37 5.55 -19.22
C ILE A 147 3.36 6.22 -20.18
N THR A 148 4.66 6.09 -19.89
CA THR A 148 5.75 6.58 -20.75
C THR A 148 6.89 5.56 -20.87
N GLY A 149 7.65 5.60 -21.96
CA GLY A 149 8.78 4.70 -22.21
C GLY A 149 8.64 4.00 -23.56
N ALA A 150 8.78 2.67 -23.56
CA ALA A 150 8.59 1.83 -24.76
C ALA A 150 7.19 1.95 -25.38
N GLU A 151 6.19 2.24 -24.55
CA GLU A 151 4.82 2.54 -24.92
C GLU A 151 4.39 3.86 -24.27
N THR A 152 3.50 4.61 -24.91
CA THR A 152 2.91 5.83 -24.35
C THR A 152 1.40 5.77 -24.39
N ALA A 153 0.75 5.94 -23.25
CA ALA A 153 -0.71 6.00 -23.15
C ALA A 153 -1.11 6.96 -22.02
N SER A 154 -2.23 7.64 -22.18
CA SER A 154 -2.86 8.45 -21.13
C SER A 154 -4.36 8.17 -21.18
N GLU A 155 -4.92 7.65 -20.11
CA GLU A 155 -6.29 7.13 -20.10
C GLU A 155 -6.98 7.30 -18.74
N ASP A 156 -8.25 7.69 -18.78
CA ASP A 156 -9.15 7.67 -17.63
C ASP A 156 -9.82 6.29 -17.52
N LEU A 157 -9.75 5.70 -16.33
CA LEU A 157 -10.23 4.36 -16.03
C LEU A 157 -11.44 4.43 -15.11
N THR A 158 -12.41 3.54 -15.33
CA THR A 158 -13.59 3.41 -14.47
C THR A 158 -13.45 2.21 -13.53
N LEU A 159 -13.81 2.39 -12.27
CA LEU A 159 -13.79 1.34 -11.26
C LEU A 159 -14.74 0.20 -11.66
N SER A 160 -14.20 -1.00 -11.73
CA SER A 160 -14.91 -2.23 -12.10
C SER A 160 -15.14 -3.17 -10.91
N ASN A 161 -14.21 -3.18 -9.95
CA ASN A 161 -14.28 -3.98 -8.73
C ASN A 161 -13.63 -3.21 -7.58
N PHE A 162 -14.25 -3.27 -6.40
CA PHE A 162 -13.66 -2.76 -5.16
C PHE A 162 -14.09 -3.64 -3.99
N LYS A 163 -13.10 -4.08 -3.21
CA LYS A 163 -13.31 -4.86 -1.99
C LYS A 163 -12.38 -4.29 -0.92
N ALA A 164 -12.98 -3.79 0.16
CA ALA A 164 -12.26 -3.46 1.37
C ALA A 164 -12.70 -4.43 2.47
N SER A 165 -11.73 -5.01 3.17
CA SER A 165 -12.00 -5.91 4.30
C SER A 165 -11.11 -5.50 5.46
N GLY A 166 -11.71 -5.28 6.64
CA GLY A 166 -10.97 -5.10 7.88
C GLY A 166 -9.97 -3.93 7.90
N THR A 167 -10.21 -2.83 7.19
CA THR A 167 -9.30 -1.67 7.18
C THR A 167 -9.09 -1.06 8.58
N GLN A 168 -10.03 -1.28 9.52
CA GLN A 168 -9.94 -0.95 10.95
C GLN A 168 -9.55 -2.14 11.85
N ALA A 169 -9.38 -3.33 11.28
CA ALA A 169 -9.05 -4.51 12.06
C ALA A 169 -7.61 -4.45 12.54
N VAL A 170 -7.39 -4.89 13.79
CA VAL A 170 -6.07 -4.95 14.45
C VAL A 170 -5.05 -5.76 13.64
N PHE A 171 -5.52 -6.72 12.83
CA PHE A 171 -4.67 -7.60 12.01
C PHE A 171 -4.44 -7.10 10.59
N GLY A 172 -4.81 -5.86 10.29
CA GLY A 172 -4.60 -5.27 8.97
C GLY A 172 -5.67 -5.68 7.97
N GLY A 173 -6.26 -4.69 7.30
CA GLY A 173 -7.23 -4.94 6.25
C GLY A 173 -6.61 -5.19 4.89
N VAL A 174 -7.34 -5.84 3.99
CA VAL A 174 -6.97 -5.91 2.57
C VAL A 174 -7.92 -5.03 1.79
N THR A 175 -7.36 -4.15 0.95
CA THR A 175 -8.11 -3.37 -0.03
C THR A 175 -7.66 -3.74 -1.43
N GLU A 176 -8.61 -4.21 -2.22
CA GLU A 176 -8.44 -4.62 -3.60
C GLU A 176 -9.31 -3.71 -4.48
N ALA A 177 -8.72 -3.12 -5.51
CA ALA A 177 -9.43 -2.24 -6.43
C ALA A 177 -8.95 -2.47 -7.86
N THR A 178 -9.91 -2.55 -8.80
CA THR A 178 -9.63 -2.75 -10.22
C THR A 178 -10.36 -1.72 -11.06
N TRP A 179 -9.63 -0.94 -11.85
CA TRP A 179 -10.17 0.00 -12.82
C TRP A 179 -9.88 -0.47 -14.25
N LYS A 180 -10.79 -0.18 -15.18
CA LYS A 180 -10.68 -0.56 -16.59
C LYS A 180 -10.92 0.65 -17.48
N GLY A 181 -10.03 0.82 -18.45
CA GLY A 181 -10.19 1.68 -19.62
C GLY A 181 -10.53 0.87 -20.87
N ALA A 182 -10.45 1.51 -22.02
CA ALA A 182 -10.51 0.89 -23.34
C ALA A 182 -9.27 0.04 -23.64
N THR A 183 -8.08 0.47 -23.20
CA THR A 183 -6.81 -0.23 -23.50
C THR A 183 -6.01 -0.65 -22.28
N THR A 184 -6.32 -0.10 -21.11
CA THR A 184 -5.55 -0.34 -19.88
C THR A 184 -6.42 -0.88 -18.76
N GLN A 185 -5.82 -1.67 -17.88
CA GLN A 185 -6.40 -2.11 -16.61
C GLN A 185 -5.40 -1.84 -15.50
N LEU A 186 -5.88 -1.21 -14.43
CA LEU A 186 -5.12 -0.97 -13.21
C LEU A 186 -5.71 -1.83 -12.10
N HIS A 187 -4.85 -2.59 -11.44
CA HIS A 187 -5.19 -3.35 -10.24
C HIS A 187 -4.25 -2.93 -9.10
N ILE A 188 -4.85 -2.58 -7.96
CA ILE A 188 -4.12 -2.19 -6.76
C ILE A 188 -4.59 -3.09 -5.62
N GLU A 189 -3.64 -3.78 -5.00
CA GLU A 189 -3.86 -4.56 -3.78
C GLU A 189 -2.99 -4.00 -2.65
N LEU A 190 -3.64 -3.49 -1.61
CA LEU A 190 -2.99 -2.92 -0.43
C LEU A 190 -3.34 -3.72 0.81
N HIS A 191 -2.31 -4.26 1.45
CA HIS A 191 -2.40 -4.86 2.78
C HIS A 191 -2.11 -3.79 3.84
N SER A 192 -2.99 -3.73 4.84
CA SER A 192 -3.02 -2.74 5.91
C SER A 192 -2.87 -1.30 5.39
N PRO A 193 -3.76 -0.82 4.51
CA PRO A 193 -3.63 0.52 3.93
C PRO A 193 -3.57 1.58 5.03
N GLN A 194 -2.59 2.47 4.91
CA GLN A 194 -2.40 3.60 5.80
C GLN A 194 -2.21 4.84 4.94
N THR A 195 -2.65 5.99 5.43
CA THR A 195 -2.42 7.25 4.74
C THR A 195 -0.94 7.63 4.76
N GLY A 196 -0.52 8.37 3.74
CA GLY A 196 0.86 8.78 3.53
C GLY A 196 1.55 8.02 2.41
N ARG A 197 2.83 8.33 2.23
CA ARG A 197 3.67 7.79 1.17
C ARG A 197 4.38 6.52 1.62
N SER A 198 4.36 5.51 0.77
CA SER A 198 5.02 4.21 0.94
C SER A 198 5.59 3.73 -0.39
N THR A 199 6.50 2.76 -0.37
CA THR A 199 6.96 2.05 -1.58
C THR A 199 6.51 0.60 -1.55
N THR A 200 6.41 -0.07 -2.69
CA THR A 200 5.99 -1.49 -2.77
C THR A 200 6.92 -2.44 -1.98
N THR A 201 8.15 -2.03 -1.67
CA THR A 201 9.07 -2.74 -0.75
C THR A 201 8.79 -2.56 0.74
N GLN A 202 8.14 -1.48 1.15
CA GLN A 202 8.07 -1.10 2.57
C GLN A 202 7.10 -1.96 3.36
N ILE A 203 6.07 -2.50 2.71
CA ILE A 203 5.03 -3.29 3.34
C ILE A 203 4.87 -4.55 2.50
N PRO A 204 5.16 -5.74 3.05
CA PRO A 204 4.97 -6.99 2.33
C PRO A 204 3.51 -7.09 1.88
N PHE A 205 3.29 -7.66 0.69
CA PHE A 205 1.97 -7.80 0.04
C PHE A 205 1.32 -6.50 -0.46
N ARG A 206 2.11 -5.45 -0.73
CA ARG A 206 1.62 -4.35 -1.59
C ARG A 206 2.02 -4.63 -3.02
N SER A 207 1.03 -4.83 -3.89
CA SER A 207 1.26 -4.94 -5.33
C SER A 207 0.50 -3.86 -6.08
N ILE A 208 1.14 -3.37 -7.13
CA ILE A 208 0.47 -2.67 -8.21
C ILE A 208 0.68 -3.52 -9.45
N ASP A 209 -0.43 -3.96 -10.05
CA ASP A 209 -0.43 -4.73 -11.28
C ASP A 209 -1.14 -3.91 -12.35
N ILE A 210 -0.46 -3.74 -13.48
CA ILE A 210 -0.92 -2.92 -14.60
C ILE A 210 -0.91 -3.80 -15.85
N THR A 211 -2.06 -3.90 -16.51
CA THR A 211 -2.18 -4.61 -17.78
C THR A 211 -2.45 -3.60 -18.88
N ILE A 212 -1.58 -3.54 -19.88
CA ILE A 212 -1.71 -2.68 -21.05
C ILE A 212 -2.04 -3.57 -22.24
N THR A 213 -3.16 -3.34 -22.91
CA THR A 213 -3.55 -4.05 -24.13
C THR A 213 -3.54 -3.07 -25.30
N PRO A 214 -2.41 -2.89 -26.00
CA PRO A 214 -2.33 -1.98 -27.13
C PRO A 214 -3.28 -2.42 -28.25
N ALA A 215 -3.74 -1.48 -29.07
CA ALA A 215 -4.69 -1.75 -30.15
C ALA A 215 -4.12 -2.78 -31.15
N GLY A 216 -4.60 -4.03 -31.06
CA GLY A 216 -4.16 -5.14 -31.91
C GLY A 216 -2.91 -5.87 -31.44
N GLY A 217 -2.43 -5.62 -30.22
CA GLY A 217 -1.24 -6.26 -29.64
C GLY A 217 -1.54 -7.35 -28.61
N THR A 218 -0.48 -7.98 -28.11
CA THR A 218 -0.51 -8.86 -26.93
C THR A 218 -0.56 -8.01 -25.66
N ALA A 219 -1.30 -8.45 -24.65
CA ALA A 219 -1.32 -7.79 -23.36
C ALA A 219 0.09 -7.76 -22.73
N ILE A 220 0.48 -6.60 -22.23
CA ILE A 220 1.71 -6.36 -21.50
C ILE A 220 1.34 -6.29 -20.02
N GLU A 221 1.92 -7.19 -19.22
CA GLU A 221 1.74 -7.20 -17.76
C GLU A 221 2.95 -6.57 -17.10
N LEU A 222 2.69 -5.57 -16.26
CA LEU A 222 3.67 -4.89 -15.41
C LEU A 222 3.25 -5.12 -13.96
N SER A 223 4.18 -5.55 -13.12
CA SER A 223 3.94 -5.76 -11.69
C SER A 223 5.04 -5.09 -10.89
N SER A 224 4.67 -4.41 -9.82
CA SER A 224 5.62 -3.88 -8.84
C SER A 224 5.40 -4.52 -7.48
N SER A 225 6.46 -5.14 -6.98
CA SER A 225 6.54 -5.74 -5.65
C SER A 225 7.92 -5.57 -5.00
N HIS A 226 8.89 -4.97 -5.70
CA HIS A 226 10.28 -4.79 -5.26
C HIS A 226 10.68 -3.32 -5.16
N GLY A 227 9.73 -2.41 -4.92
CA GLY A 227 10.00 -1.00 -4.63
C GLY A 227 10.04 -0.11 -5.86
N GLU A 228 9.63 -0.63 -7.01
CA GLU A 228 9.59 0.10 -8.28
C GLU A 228 8.53 1.22 -8.25
N CYS A 229 7.51 1.09 -7.40
CA CYS A 229 6.44 2.07 -7.23
C CYS A 229 6.47 2.75 -5.85
N SER A 230 6.31 4.07 -5.86
CA SER A 230 5.94 4.91 -4.73
C SER A 230 4.43 5.18 -4.77
N ILE A 231 3.72 4.89 -3.69
CA ILE A 231 2.28 5.05 -3.54
C ILE A 231 2.02 6.02 -2.40
N ASN A 232 1.26 7.08 -2.66
CA ASN A 232 0.79 8.01 -1.66
C ASN A 232 -0.73 7.87 -1.48
N VAL A 233 -1.14 7.28 -0.36
CA VAL A 233 -2.55 7.10 -0.04
C VAL A 233 -3.03 8.32 0.73
N SER A 234 -3.94 9.10 0.15
CA SER A 234 -4.49 10.29 0.81
C SER A 234 -5.72 9.97 1.67
N THR A 235 -6.47 8.93 1.29
CA THR A 235 -7.74 8.56 1.95
C THR A 235 -7.80 7.06 2.16
N VAL A 236 -8.08 6.63 3.39
CA VAL A 236 -8.44 5.26 3.74
C VAL A 236 -9.69 5.32 4.62
N ALA A 237 -10.75 4.62 4.20
CA ALA A 237 -11.97 4.42 4.96
C ALA A 237 -12.42 2.95 4.86
N ASP A 238 -13.50 2.59 5.53
CA ASP A 238 -14.05 1.23 5.50
C ASP A 238 -14.52 0.82 4.10
N ASP A 239 -14.91 1.80 3.29
CA ASP A 239 -15.53 1.65 1.99
C ASP A 239 -14.90 2.56 0.92
N ALA A 240 -13.74 3.17 1.21
CA ALA A 240 -13.07 4.07 0.27
C ALA A 240 -11.54 4.05 0.37
N LEU A 241 -10.90 4.26 -0.77
CA LEU A 241 -9.46 4.38 -0.92
C LEU A 241 -9.16 5.42 -2.00
N ALA A 242 -8.24 6.35 -1.75
CA ALA A 242 -7.77 7.29 -2.78
C ALA A 242 -6.30 7.67 -2.60
N GLY A 243 -5.65 8.02 -3.70
CA GLY A 243 -4.24 8.40 -3.70
C GLY A 243 -3.64 8.62 -5.08
N ASP A 244 -2.32 8.70 -5.10
CA ASP A 244 -1.48 8.77 -6.29
C ASP A 244 -0.38 7.72 -6.23
N PHE A 245 0.16 7.34 -7.39
CA PHE A 245 1.32 6.47 -7.49
C PHE A 245 2.24 6.89 -8.62
N GLU A 246 3.51 6.55 -8.47
CA GLU A 246 4.57 6.75 -9.45
C GLU A 246 5.49 5.54 -9.43
N CYS A 247 5.59 4.87 -10.57
CA CYS A 247 6.39 3.69 -10.83
C CYS A 247 7.45 4.03 -11.86
N ALA A 248 8.70 3.66 -11.60
CA ALA A 248 9.80 3.92 -12.52
C ALA A 248 10.49 2.62 -12.94
N GLY A 249 10.77 2.48 -14.23
CA GLY A 249 11.55 1.38 -14.78
C GLY A 249 10.89 0.00 -14.66
N LEU A 250 9.56 -0.09 -14.74
CA LEU A 250 8.87 -1.38 -14.78
C LEU A 250 9.25 -2.11 -16.06
N VAL A 251 9.80 -3.32 -15.95
CA VAL A 251 10.20 -4.12 -17.10
C VAL A 251 9.15 -5.21 -17.34
N PRO A 252 8.49 -5.24 -18.51
CA PRO A 252 7.53 -6.30 -18.81
C PRO A 252 8.23 -7.66 -18.94
N ALA A 253 7.48 -8.74 -18.75
CA ALA A 253 8.02 -10.09 -18.88
C ALA A 253 8.66 -10.30 -20.27
N GLY A 254 9.98 -10.54 -20.29
CA GLY A 254 10.76 -10.71 -21.52
C GLY A 254 11.19 -9.42 -22.22
N GLY A 255 10.87 -8.25 -21.68
CA GLY A 255 11.36 -6.94 -22.13
C GLY A 255 12.74 -6.60 -21.59
N THR A 256 13.35 -5.56 -22.17
CA THR A 256 14.61 -4.95 -21.66
C THR A 256 14.50 -3.45 -21.45
N GLU A 257 13.47 -2.81 -22.00
CA GLU A 257 13.20 -1.39 -21.83
C GLU A 257 12.25 -1.20 -20.64
N GLY A 258 12.55 -0.21 -19.81
CA GLY A 258 11.71 0.18 -18.68
C GLY A 258 10.52 1.02 -19.14
N ILE A 259 9.41 0.84 -18.44
CA ILE A 259 8.18 1.62 -18.59
C ILE A 259 7.96 2.38 -17.28
N ASP A 260 7.77 3.69 -17.39
CA ASP A 260 7.40 4.54 -16.27
C ASP A 260 5.89 4.73 -16.29
N VAL A 261 5.26 4.60 -15.13
CA VAL A 261 3.81 4.72 -14.99
C VAL A 261 3.47 5.57 -13.79
N LYS A 262 2.63 6.58 -13.97
CA LYS A 262 2.13 7.41 -12.87
C LYS A 262 0.63 7.58 -12.99
N GLY A 263 -0.03 7.86 -11.88
CA GLY A 263 -1.47 8.01 -11.92
C GLY A 263 -2.09 8.44 -10.61
N THR A 264 -3.39 8.68 -10.66
CA THR A 264 -4.24 8.91 -9.50
C THR A 264 -5.31 7.84 -9.46
N PHE A 265 -5.78 7.48 -8.26
CA PHE A 265 -6.86 6.52 -8.10
C PHE A 265 -7.82 6.97 -7.02
N ALA A 266 -9.10 6.69 -7.24
CA ALA A 266 -10.14 6.75 -6.24
C ALA A 266 -11.07 5.54 -6.42
N ALA A 267 -11.33 4.84 -5.32
CA ALA A 267 -12.29 3.76 -5.24
C ALA A 267 -13.21 3.97 -4.04
N SER A 268 -14.51 3.75 -4.27
CA SER A 268 -15.49 3.59 -3.20
C SER A 268 -16.58 2.61 -3.63
N SER A 269 -17.14 1.85 -2.69
CA SER A 269 -18.26 0.93 -2.97
C SER A 269 -19.54 1.70 -3.31
#